data_AF-A0A833XZH5-F1
#
_entry.id   AF-A0A833XZH5-F1
#
_cell.length_a   1.000
_cell.length_b   1.000
_cell.length_c   1.000
_cell.angle_alpha   90.00
_cell.angle_beta   90.00
_cell.angle_gamma   90.00
#
_symmetry.space_group_name_H-M   'P 1'
#
loop_
_entity.id
_entity.type
_entity.pdbx_description
1 polymer ?
#
loop_
_entity_poly.entity_id
_entity_poly.type
_entity_poly.pdbx_seq_one_letter_code
_entity_poly.pdbx_strand_id
1 'polypeptide(L)'
;MVQQAVQGTPAAYAKEMERLSAKESLLLARIDVNERITGLERLNPMPRPTTSPFLEGRWNLEWFGSGSAGLSAARFLFERFPSTLANLSRMDVSIKEGYAKITVNMKLLNSIESKFILSTRLSVEGPLRMKEEYVEGILESLTFIEETVPEQLRGAFGQAVNTMQQLPVPI
;
A
#
# COMPACT_ATOMS: atom_id res chain seq x y z
N MET A 1 1.17 -47.61 26.86
CA MET A 1 1.71 -46.54 26.00
C MET A 1 0.83 -46.48 24.76
N VAL A 2 0.01 -45.44 24.61
CA VAL A 2 -0.89 -45.30 23.45
C VAL A 2 -0.26 -44.25 22.54
N GLN A 3 0.32 -44.68 21.42
CA GLN A 3 0.74 -43.80 20.34
C GLN A 3 -0.52 -43.35 19.59
N GLN A 4 -0.96 -42.12 19.85
CA GLN A 4 -1.96 -41.43 19.04
C GLN A 4 -1.33 -41.15 17.67
N ALA A 5 -1.70 -41.95 16.66
CA ALA A 5 -1.41 -41.64 15.27
C ALA A 5 -2.26 -40.43 14.85
N VAL A 6 -1.60 -39.31 14.55
CA VAL A 6 -2.23 -38.12 13.99
C VAL A 6 -2.75 -38.46 12.60
N GLN A 7 -4.05 -38.70 12.48
CA GLN A 7 -4.72 -39.03 11.22
C GLN A 7 -4.99 -37.75 10.41
N GLY A 8 -4.12 -37.45 9.46
CA GLY A 8 -4.40 -36.60 8.30
C GLY A 8 -4.30 -37.44 7.02
N THR A 9 -5.14 -37.18 6.01
CA THR A 9 -4.98 -37.86 4.71
C THR A 9 -3.62 -37.48 4.10
N PRO A 10 -2.94 -38.38 3.35
CA PRO A 10 -1.64 -38.09 2.74
C PRO A 10 -1.63 -36.81 1.88
N ALA A 11 -2.76 -36.48 1.26
CA ALA A 11 -2.95 -35.24 0.50
C ALA A 11 -2.95 -33.98 1.39
N ALA A 12 -3.50 -34.06 2.60
CA ALA A 12 -3.46 -32.96 3.57
C ALA A 12 -2.04 -32.72 4.08
N TYR A 13 -1.28 -33.79 4.30
CA TYR A 13 0.14 -33.71 4.69
C TYR A 13 0.99 -33.07 3.58
N ALA A 14 0.83 -33.52 2.33
CA ALA A 14 1.56 -32.94 1.19
C ALA A 14 1.29 -31.44 1.02
N LYS A 15 0.02 -31.01 1.15
CA LYS A 15 -0.37 -29.60 1.08
C LYS A 15 0.21 -28.77 2.22
N GLU A 16 0.33 -29.33 3.42
CA GLU A 16 0.96 -28.63 4.54
C GLU A 16 2.47 -28.50 4.36
N MET A 17 3.14 -29.54 3.84
CA MET A 17 4.57 -29.48 3.51
C MET A 17 4.86 -28.42 2.44
N GLU A 18 4.02 -28.31 1.40
CA GLU A 18 4.14 -27.25 0.40
C GLU A 18 3.96 -25.85 1.00
N ARG A 19 2.96 -25.68 1.88
CA ARG A 19 2.73 -24.42 2.61
C ARG A 19 3.91 -24.03 3.49
N LEU A 20 4.51 -25.00 4.18
CA LEU A 20 5.70 -24.77 5.00
C LEU A 20 6.88 -24.33 4.14
N SER A 21 7.15 -25.04 3.04
CA SER A 21 8.21 -24.68 2.10
C SER A 21 8.00 -23.28 1.48
N ALA A 22 6.76 -22.93 1.14
CA ALA A 22 6.42 -21.60 0.64
C ALA A 22 6.65 -20.51 1.70
N LYS A 23 6.30 -20.78 2.97
CA LYS A 23 6.58 -19.85 4.09
C LYS A 23 8.07 -19.66 4.32
N GLU A 24 8.85 -20.74 4.30
CA GLU A 24 10.31 -20.68 4.44
C GLU A 24 10.94 -19.86 3.31
N SER A 25 10.52 -20.11 2.07
CA SER A 25 10.99 -19.36 0.90
C SER A 25 10.67 -17.86 1.01
N LEU A 26 9.46 -17.52 1.48
CA LEU A 26 9.06 -16.12 1.70
C LEU A 26 9.88 -15.46 2.82
N LEU A 27 10.17 -16.18 3.90
CA LEU A 27 11.00 -15.67 4.99
C LEU A 27 12.43 -15.39 4.52
N LEU A 28 13.03 -16.31 3.77
CA LEU A 28 14.36 -16.12 3.21
C LEU A 28 14.41 -14.92 2.26
N ALA A 29 13.42 -14.78 1.37
CA ALA A 29 13.32 -13.62 0.49
C ALA A 29 13.21 -12.29 1.28
N ARG A 30 12.45 -12.29 2.38
CA ARG A 30 12.32 -11.11 3.25
C ARG A 30 13.64 -10.76 3.94
N ILE A 31 14.41 -11.76 4.37
CA ILE A 31 15.72 -11.55 5.00
C ILE A 31 16.69 -10.94 3.99
N ASP A 32 16.81 -11.51 2.78
CA ASP A 32 17.69 -10.99 1.72
C ASP A 32 17.36 -9.53 1.39
N VAL A 33 16.08 -9.19 1.24
CA VAL A 33 15.65 -7.81 0.99
C VAL A 33 16.04 -6.88 2.15
N ASN A 34 15.82 -7.30 3.40
CA ASN A 34 16.16 -6.49 4.57
C ASN A 34 17.67 -6.27 4.71
N GLU A 35 18.49 -7.27 4.41
CA GLU A 35 19.96 -7.14 4.41
C GLU A 35 20.42 -6.13 3.35
N ARG A 36 19.83 -6.18 2.15
CA ARG A 36 20.11 -5.20 1.08
C ARG A 36 19.71 -3.79 1.46
N ILE A 37 18.52 -3.62 2.06
CA ILE A 37 18.06 -2.30 2.56
C ILE A 37 19.03 -1.77 3.62
N THR A 38 19.42 -2.62 4.57
CA THR A 38 20.39 -2.25 5.62
C THR A 38 21.75 -1.87 5.00
N GLY A 39 22.17 -2.57 3.95
CA GLY A 39 23.36 -2.23 3.18
C GLY A 39 23.28 -0.85 2.54
N LEU A 40 22.15 -0.52 1.91
CA LEU A 40 21.90 0.79 1.31
C LEU A 40 21.85 1.91 2.35
N GLU A 41 21.22 1.67 3.49
CA GLU A 41 21.15 2.63 4.61
C GLU A 41 22.53 3.03 5.12
N ARG A 42 23.48 2.09 5.18
CA ARG A 42 24.86 2.36 5.58
C ARG A 42 25.63 3.24 4.60
N LEU A 43 25.24 3.20 3.32
CA LEU A 43 25.84 4.02 2.27
C LEU A 43 25.18 5.39 2.15
N ASN A 44 24.17 5.70 2.97
CA ASN A 44 23.51 6.98 2.93
C ASN A 44 24.48 8.09 3.39
N PRO A 45 24.79 9.08 2.53
CA PRO A 45 25.67 10.18 2.91
C PRO A 45 25.05 11.12 3.96
N MET A 46 23.72 11.05 4.14
CA MET A 46 23.00 11.84 5.14
C MET A 46 22.85 11.05 6.44
N PRO A 47 23.44 11.47 7.57
CA PRO A 47 23.39 10.73 8.83
C PRO A 47 22.01 10.76 9.51
N ARG A 48 21.19 11.78 9.21
CA ARG A 48 19.82 11.95 9.75
C ARG A 48 18.85 12.45 8.67
N PRO A 49 18.49 11.61 7.69
CA PRO A 49 17.56 11.97 6.63
C PRO A 49 16.18 12.37 7.16
N THR A 50 15.73 11.80 8.29
CA THR A 50 14.37 12.04 8.83
C THR A 50 14.17 13.45 9.39
N THR A 51 15.25 14.16 9.70
CA THR A 51 15.23 15.56 10.15
C THR A 51 15.93 16.50 9.16
N SER A 52 16.20 16.01 7.95
CA SER A 52 16.91 16.77 6.93
C SER A 52 15.97 17.83 6.32
N PRO A 53 16.43 19.06 6.08
CA PRO A 53 15.64 20.04 5.33
C PRO A 53 15.38 19.58 3.89
N PHE A 54 16.20 18.67 3.34
CA PHE A 54 15.99 18.09 2.01
C PHE A 54 14.81 17.10 1.95
N LEU A 55 14.26 16.69 3.09
CA LEU A 55 13.06 15.85 3.13
C LEU A 55 11.82 16.65 2.68
N GLU A 56 11.80 17.95 2.98
CA GLU A 56 10.69 18.82 2.62
C GLU A 56 10.70 19.13 1.12
N GLY A 57 9.53 19.05 0.50
CA GLY A 57 9.38 19.34 -0.92
C GLY A 57 8.38 18.44 -1.64
N ARG A 58 8.46 18.48 -2.97
CA ARG A 58 7.63 17.68 -3.87
C ARG A 58 8.45 16.49 -4.37
N TRP A 59 7.94 15.31 -4.08
CA TRP A 59 8.50 14.03 -4.45
C TRP A 59 7.65 13.43 -5.56
N ASN A 60 8.31 13.01 -6.63
CA ASN A 60 7.72 12.15 -7.65
C ASN A 60 8.19 10.73 -7.36
N LEU A 61 7.27 9.85 -6.96
CA LEU A 61 7.60 8.47 -6.68
C LEU A 61 7.51 7.67 -7.98
N GLU A 62 8.68 7.31 -8.53
CA GLU A 62 8.77 6.41 -9.70
C GLU A 62 8.35 4.97 -9.35
N TRP A 63 8.53 4.59 -8.09
CA TRP A 63 8.14 3.29 -7.55
C TRP A 63 7.38 3.45 -6.24
N PHE A 64 6.28 2.73 -6.12
CA PHE A 64 5.39 2.74 -4.96
C PHE A 64 5.04 1.31 -4.56
N GLY A 65 5.02 1.04 -3.26
CA GLY A 65 4.81 -0.30 -2.70
C GLY A 65 4.55 -0.24 -1.19
N SER A 66 4.52 -1.40 -0.54
CA SER A 66 4.22 -1.52 0.91
C SER A 66 5.28 -0.91 1.85
N GLY A 67 6.27 -0.18 1.32
CA GLY A 67 7.33 0.50 2.07
C GLY A 67 7.67 1.90 1.56
N SER A 68 6.94 2.45 0.59
CA SER A 68 7.16 3.81 0.09
C SER A 68 6.51 4.86 0.99
N ALA A 69 6.95 6.12 0.88
CA ALA A 69 6.20 7.25 1.46
C ALA A 69 4.76 7.22 0.90
N GLY A 70 3.77 7.27 1.79
CA GLY A 70 2.38 6.99 1.43
C GLY A 70 2.01 5.52 1.44
N LEU A 71 2.60 4.74 2.35
CA LEU A 71 2.29 3.34 2.61
C LEU A 71 0.81 3.19 2.94
N SER A 72 0.23 4.14 3.68
CA SER A 72 -1.21 4.16 3.96
C SER A 72 -2.04 4.32 2.68
N ALA A 73 -1.61 5.16 1.73
CA ALA A 73 -2.28 5.28 0.43
C ALA A 73 -2.13 3.99 -0.38
N ALA A 74 -0.92 3.45 -0.49
CA ALA A 74 -0.67 2.21 -1.21
C ALA A 74 -1.46 1.04 -0.61
N ARG A 75 -1.48 0.86 0.71
CA ARG A 75 -2.30 -0.15 1.39
C ARG A 75 -3.78 0.06 1.14
N PHE A 76 -4.31 1.26 1.38
CA PHE A 76 -5.72 1.56 1.13
C PHE A 76 -6.12 1.17 -0.29
N LEU A 77 -5.28 1.45 -1.28
CA LEU A 77 -5.55 1.14 -2.68
C LEU A 77 -5.42 -0.35 -3.00
N PHE A 78 -4.31 -1.00 -2.62
CA PHE A 78 -4.08 -2.42 -2.91
C PHE A 78 -5.01 -3.37 -2.13
N GLU A 79 -5.43 -2.97 -0.93
CA GLU A 79 -6.39 -3.75 -0.13
C GLU A 79 -7.82 -3.57 -0.64
N ARG A 80 -8.17 -2.39 -1.16
CA ARG A 80 -9.56 -2.09 -1.56
C ARG A 80 -9.85 -2.36 -3.02
N PHE A 81 -8.88 -2.17 -3.90
CA PHE A 81 -9.05 -2.34 -5.33
C PHE A 81 -8.17 -3.48 -5.85
N PRO A 82 -8.77 -4.54 -6.41
CA PRO A 82 -8.02 -5.55 -7.14
C PRO A 82 -7.17 -4.87 -8.22
N SER A 83 -5.91 -5.29 -8.36
CA SER A 83 -4.99 -4.78 -9.39
C SER A 83 -5.49 -5.03 -10.83
N THR A 84 -6.47 -5.91 -11.00
CA THR A 84 -7.20 -6.15 -12.26
C THR A 84 -8.21 -5.06 -12.60
N LEU A 85 -8.70 -4.32 -11.59
CA LEU A 85 -9.72 -3.27 -11.74
C LEU A 85 -9.13 -1.87 -11.66
N ALA A 86 -7.99 -1.69 -10.98
CA ALA A 86 -7.35 -0.40 -10.81
C ALA A 86 -5.85 -0.49 -11.10
N ASN A 87 -5.37 0.34 -12.03
CA ASN A 87 -3.95 0.52 -12.31
C ASN A 87 -3.50 1.89 -11.79
N LEU A 88 -2.38 1.92 -11.06
CA LEU A 88 -1.81 3.13 -10.52
C LEU A 88 -0.92 3.80 -11.58
N SER A 89 -1.30 5.02 -12.00
CA SER A 89 -0.57 5.75 -13.04
C SER A 89 0.56 6.61 -12.49
N ARG A 90 0.33 7.30 -11.37
CA ARG A 90 1.27 8.25 -10.78
C ARG A 90 0.94 8.52 -9.31
N MET A 91 1.98 8.69 -8.50
CA MET A 91 1.89 9.08 -7.10
C MET A 91 2.83 10.25 -6.83
N ASP A 92 2.24 11.42 -6.54
CA ASP A 92 2.98 12.61 -6.16
C ASP A 92 2.85 12.81 -4.64
N VAL A 93 3.96 13.06 -3.96
CA VAL A 93 3.97 13.26 -2.51
C VAL A 93 4.55 14.63 -2.20
N SER A 94 3.81 15.46 -1.46
CA SER A 94 4.28 16.75 -0.98
C SER A 94 4.47 16.68 0.53
N ILE A 95 5.71 16.79 0.99
CA ILE A 95 6.05 16.78 2.41
C ILE A 95 6.33 18.21 2.87
N LYS A 96 5.63 18.66 3.91
CA LYS A 96 5.84 19.97 4.53
C LYS A 96 5.46 19.93 6.00
N GLU A 97 6.32 20.45 6.87
CA GLU A 97 6.02 20.65 8.30
C GLU A 97 5.54 19.37 9.02
N GLY A 98 6.09 18.21 8.64
CA GLY A 98 5.71 16.92 9.22
C GLY A 98 4.38 16.34 8.73
N TYR A 99 3.76 16.94 7.71
CA TYR A 99 2.61 16.37 7.00
C TYR A 99 2.99 15.99 5.58
N ALA A 100 2.47 14.84 5.13
CA ALA A 100 2.57 14.40 3.74
C ALA A 100 1.19 14.46 3.09
N LYS A 101 1.10 15.25 2.03
CA LYS A 101 -0.04 15.25 1.12
C LYS A 101 0.30 14.38 -0.08
N ILE A 102 -0.37 13.26 -0.20
CA ILE A 102 -0.17 12.26 -1.22
C ILE A 102 -1.31 12.39 -2.24
N THR A 103 -0.97 12.55 -3.51
CA THR A 103 -1.93 12.57 -4.61
C THR A 103 -1.69 11.35 -5.49
N VAL A 104 -2.70 10.51 -5.59
CA VAL A 104 -2.68 9.27 -6.36
C VAL A 104 -3.59 9.43 -7.56
N ASN A 105 -3.04 9.26 -8.76
CA ASN A 105 -3.82 9.17 -10.00
C ASN A 105 -3.93 7.70 -10.41
N MET A 106 -5.14 7.19 -10.49
CA MET A 106 -5.42 5.80 -10.86
C MET A 106 -6.35 5.70 -12.06
N LYS A 107 -6.16 4.66 -12.86
CA LYS A 107 -7.05 4.24 -13.94
C LYS A 107 -7.87 3.05 -13.46
N LEU A 108 -9.15 3.28 -13.23
CA LEU A 108 -10.14 2.24 -12.99
C LEU A 108 -10.68 1.71 -14.32
N LEU A 109 -10.86 0.39 -14.43
CA LEU A 109 -11.43 -0.27 -15.61
C LEU A 109 -10.78 0.17 -16.94
N ASN A 110 -9.46 0.39 -16.91
CA ASN A 110 -8.65 0.86 -18.05
C ASN A 110 -9.13 2.17 -18.72
N SER A 111 -10.08 2.90 -18.14
CA SER A 111 -10.72 4.06 -18.81
C SER A 111 -11.13 5.20 -17.88
N ILE A 112 -11.39 4.94 -16.59
CA ILE A 112 -11.81 5.95 -15.63
C ILE A 112 -10.57 6.47 -14.90
N GLU A 113 -10.18 7.71 -15.17
CA GLU A 113 -9.17 8.40 -14.35
C GLU A 113 -9.81 8.92 -13.08
N SER A 114 -9.24 8.53 -11.95
CA SER A 114 -9.67 8.91 -10.61
C SER A 114 -8.47 9.43 -9.83
N LYS A 115 -8.68 10.54 -9.12
CA LYS A 115 -7.67 11.20 -8.30
C LYS A 115 -8.05 11.07 -6.84
N PHE A 116 -7.15 10.47 -6.07
CA PHE A 116 -7.30 10.32 -4.63
C PHE A 116 -6.25 11.18 -3.92
N ILE A 117 -6.68 12.01 -2.98
CA ILE A 117 -5.81 12.82 -2.16
C ILE A 117 -5.85 12.29 -0.74
N LEU A 118 -4.69 11.96 -0.21
CA LEU A 118 -4.50 11.52 1.16
C LEU A 118 -3.62 12.51 1.91
N SER A 119 -4.01 12.85 3.13
CA SER A 119 -3.17 13.58 4.07
C SER A 119 -2.75 12.63 5.20
N THR A 120 -1.45 12.52 5.42
CA THR A 120 -0.87 11.75 6.52
C THR A 120 0.07 12.59 7.35
N ARG A 121 0.17 12.26 8.64
CA ARG A 121 1.13 12.84 9.56
C ARG A 121 2.37 11.97 9.59
N LEU A 122 3.53 12.59 9.43
CA LEU A 122 4.82 11.93 9.53
C LEU A 122 5.45 12.27 10.89
N SER A 123 5.77 11.23 11.65
CA SER A 123 6.47 11.33 12.93
C SER A 123 7.84 10.65 12.85
N VAL A 124 8.84 11.18 13.55
CA VAL A 124 10.18 10.61 13.55
C VAL A 124 10.23 9.46 14.54
N GLU A 125 10.48 8.25 14.04
CA GLU A 125 10.69 7.06 14.87
C GLU A 125 12.18 6.89 15.21
N GLY A 126 13.07 7.24 14.27
CA GLY A 126 14.51 7.22 14.46
C GLY A 126 15.29 8.01 13.42
N PRO A 127 16.63 7.94 13.41
CA PRO A 127 17.47 8.70 12.49
C PRO A 127 17.22 8.40 11.01
N LEU A 128 16.82 7.17 10.69
CA LEU A 128 16.59 6.67 9.33
C LEU A 128 15.13 6.31 9.04
N ARG A 129 14.27 6.29 10.06
CA ARG A 129 12.91 5.76 9.98
C ARG A 129 11.87 6.76 10.49
N MET A 130 10.75 6.82 9.78
CA MET A 130 9.59 7.63 10.14
C MET A 130 8.35 6.74 10.24
N LYS A 131 7.44 7.13 11.10
CA LYS A 131 6.13 6.51 11.26
C LYS A 131 5.08 7.41 10.61
N GLU A 132 4.29 6.80 9.73
CA GLU A 132 3.18 7.45 9.03
C GLU A 132 1.87 7.15 9.78
N GLU A 133 1.09 8.20 10.06
CA GLU A 133 -0.24 8.11 10.66
C GLU A 133 -1.27 8.70 9.70
N TYR A 134 -2.28 7.92 9.34
CA TYR A 134 -3.37 8.37 8.47
C TYR A 134 -4.20 9.44 9.20
N VAL A 135 -4.47 10.56 8.52
CA VAL A 135 -5.30 11.64 9.07
C VAL A 135 -6.62 11.71 8.32
N GLU A 136 -6.58 11.93 7.00
CA GLU A 136 -7.78 12.12 6.18
C GLU A 136 -7.53 11.72 4.72
N GLY A 137 -8.60 11.32 4.02
CA GLY A 137 -8.56 10.95 2.60
C GLY A 137 -9.77 11.50 1.89
N ILE A 138 -9.55 12.26 0.82
CA ILE A 138 -10.58 12.88 -0.01
C ILE A 138 -10.43 12.32 -1.43
N LEU A 139 -11.50 11.71 -1.93
CA LEU A 139 -11.59 11.32 -3.34
C LEU A 139 -12.02 12.54 -4.15
N GLU A 140 -11.13 13.04 -4.99
CA GLU A 140 -11.37 14.25 -5.78
C GLU A 140 -11.66 13.85 -7.22
N SER A 141 -12.93 13.99 -7.63
CA SER A 141 -13.47 13.81 -9.00
C SER A 141 -13.25 12.43 -9.65
N LEU A 142 -14.37 11.74 -9.91
CA LEU A 142 -14.44 10.68 -10.92
C LEU A 142 -14.69 11.36 -12.28
N THR A 143 -13.67 11.46 -13.13
CA THR A 143 -13.89 11.84 -14.53
C THR A 143 -14.53 10.65 -15.24
N PHE A 144 -15.86 10.70 -15.36
CA PHE A 144 -16.68 9.65 -15.95
C PHE A 144 -16.63 9.74 -17.47
N ILE A 145 -16.08 8.71 -18.12
CA ILE A 145 -16.32 8.45 -19.54
C ILE A 145 -17.44 7.42 -19.58
N GLU A 146 -18.67 7.90 -19.84
CA GLU A 146 -19.94 7.17 -19.67
C GLU A 146 -20.09 5.90 -20.52
N GLU A 147 -19.20 5.70 -21.51
CA GLU A 147 -19.39 4.71 -22.57
C GLU A 147 -18.74 3.33 -22.30
N THR A 148 -17.95 3.15 -21.23
CA THR A 148 -17.08 1.95 -21.08
C THR A 148 -17.30 1.08 -19.84
N VAL A 149 -18.29 1.37 -18.97
CA VAL A 149 -18.56 0.52 -17.79
C VAL A 149 -19.45 -0.68 -18.17
N PRO A 150 -18.97 -1.94 -18.05
CA PRO A 150 -19.81 -3.11 -18.28
C PRO A 150 -20.98 -3.13 -17.29
N GLU A 151 -22.21 -3.38 -17.78
CA GLU A 151 -23.43 -3.35 -16.94
C GLU A 151 -23.34 -4.22 -15.68
N GLN A 152 -22.56 -5.30 -15.75
CA GLN A 152 -22.30 -6.25 -14.67
C GLN A 152 -21.61 -5.63 -13.44
N LEU A 153 -20.85 -4.54 -13.61
CA LEU A 153 -20.09 -3.91 -12.54
C LEU A 153 -20.84 -2.74 -11.90
N ARG A 154 -21.92 -2.22 -12.50
CA ARG A 154 -22.72 -1.12 -11.93
C ARG A 154 -23.19 -1.40 -10.49
N GLY A 155 -23.54 -2.66 -10.19
CA GLY A 155 -23.94 -3.08 -8.85
C GLY A 155 -22.81 -3.04 -7.81
N ALA A 156 -21.60 -3.47 -8.17
CA ALA A 156 -20.43 -3.43 -7.30
C ALA A 156 -19.91 -2.00 -7.09
N PHE A 157 -19.98 -1.17 -8.13
CA PHE A 157 -19.65 0.25 -8.06
C PHE A 157 -20.61 1.03 -7.15
N GLY A 158 -21.92 0.76 -7.22
CA GLY A 158 -22.90 1.35 -6.29
C GLY A 158 -22.60 1.02 -4.83
N GLN A 159 -22.11 -0.19 -4.54
CA GLN A 159 -21.69 -0.58 -3.19
C GLN A 159 -20.39 0.10 -2.74
N ALA A 160 -19.42 0.27 -3.65
CA ALA A 160 -18.16 0.96 -3.35
C ALA A 160 -18.38 2.46 -3.06
N VAL A 161 -19.25 3.12 -3.82
CA VAL A 161 -19.62 4.54 -3.61
C VAL A 161 -20.33 4.71 -2.26
N ASN A 162 -21.27 3.82 -1.92
CA ASN A 162 -21.97 3.89 -0.63
C ASN A 162 -21.06 3.61 0.58
N THR A 163 -20.05 2.73 0.44
CA THR A 163 -19.08 2.50 1.54
C THR A 163 -18.07 3.64 1.70
N MET A 164 -17.79 4.42 0.65
CA MET A 164 -16.91 5.59 0.74
C MET A 164 -17.59 6.81 1.37
N GLN A 165 -18.91 6.96 1.25
CA GLN A 165 -19.68 8.00 1.94
C GLN A 165 -19.83 7.77 3.45
N GLN A 166 -19.45 6.59 3.95
CA GLN A 166 -19.55 6.20 5.36
C GLN A 166 -18.21 6.20 6.10
N LEU A 167 -17.19 6.89 5.57
CA LEU A 167 -15.96 7.11 6.34
C LEU A 167 -16.32 7.75 7.70
N PRO A 168 -15.92 7.15 8.84
CA PRO A 168 -16.16 7.78 10.13
C PRO A 168 -15.40 9.11 10.16
N VAL A 169 -16.12 10.17 10.53
CA VAL A 169 -15.50 11.44 10.92
C VAL A 169 -14.57 11.15 12.12
N PRO A 170 -13.34 11.68 12.16
CA PRO A 170 -12.42 11.39 13.25
C PRO A 170 -13.04 11.77 14.60
N ILE A 171 -12.84 10.93 15.61
CA ILE A 171 -12.96 11.30 17.03
C ILE A 171 -11.64 11.91 17.47
#